data_AF-A0A4Q4KMJ0-F1
#
_entry.id   AF-A0A4Q4KMJ0-F1
#
_cell.length_a   1.000
_cell.length_b   1.000
_cell.length_c   1.000
_cell.angle_alpha   90.00
_cell.angle_beta   90.00
_cell.angle_gamma   90.00
#
_symmetry.space_group_name_H-M   'P 1'
#
loop_
_entity.id
_entity.type
_entity.pdbx_description
1 polymer ?
#
loop_
_entity_poly.entity_id
_entity_poly.type
_entity_poly.pdbx_seq_one_letter_code
_entity_poly.pdbx_strand_id
1 'polypeptide(L)'
;MYITISQENRIAIEELREEAIQIKQEATELSISLLIQLKTVMFQFLLSYKEYSLTNIREYGLAEILMSRANRFFKLDQGDEGPKKSKEKSKSKFRFRIKSKTLIHKTKVNSRVEVKSKTNSNIKSKVKSRRGYKFIIKRVFKVILFPFYILILILGMLLGSESNEKSNKNVKNKYNPY
;
A
#
# COMPACT_ATOMS: atom_id res chain seq x y z
N MET A 1 35.39 28.42 -39.68
CA MET A 1 34.11 28.64 -40.37
C MET A 1 33.13 29.15 -39.33
N TYR A 2 32.92 30.47 -39.26
CA TYR A 2 31.95 31.07 -38.35
C TYR A 2 30.58 30.96 -39.00
N ILE A 3 29.73 30.08 -38.48
CA ILE A 3 28.34 29.98 -38.90
C ILE A 3 27.63 31.19 -38.25
N THR A 4 27.48 32.26 -39.01
CA THR A 4 26.65 33.39 -38.60
C THR A 4 25.20 32.96 -38.71
N ILE A 5 24.62 32.59 -37.57
CA ILE A 5 23.19 32.28 -37.45
C ILE A 5 22.39 33.51 -37.89
N SER A 6 21.52 33.34 -38.90
CA SER A 6 20.59 34.38 -39.37
C SER A 6 19.74 34.92 -38.22
N GLN A 7 19.34 36.19 -38.26
CA GLN A 7 18.46 36.79 -37.24
C GLN A 7 17.15 36.00 -37.09
N GLU A 8 16.61 35.48 -38.18
CA GLU A 8 15.41 34.64 -38.19
C GLU A 8 15.60 33.36 -37.36
N ASN A 9 16.77 32.72 -37.47
CA ASN A 9 17.08 31.53 -36.68
C ASN A 9 17.25 31.85 -35.20
N ARG A 10 17.66 33.07 -34.82
CA ARG A 10 17.70 33.47 -33.40
C ARG A 10 16.30 33.59 -32.81
N ILE A 11 15.37 34.20 -33.54
CA ILE A 11 13.98 34.35 -33.12
C ILE A 11 13.33 32.98 -32.95
N ALA A 12 13.49 32.09 -33.93
CA ALA A 12 12.95 30.73 -33.84
C ALA A 12 13.51 29.93 -32.65
N ILE A 13 14.78 30.13 -32.29
CA ILE A 13 15.38 29.49 -31.11
C ILE A 13 14.83 30.07 -29.80
N GLU A 14 14.55 31.38 -29.76
CA GLU A 14 13.95 32.02 -28.58
C GLU A 14 12.51 31.54 -28.37
N GLU A 15 11.69 31.48 -29.43
CA GLU A 15 10.32 30.95 -29.38
C GLU A 15 10.30 29.49 -28.91
N LEU A 16 11.13 28.62 -29.51
CA LEU A 16 11.24 27.22 -29.08
C LEU A 16 11.68 27.06 -27.63
N ARG A 17 12.50 27.99 -27.14
CA ARG A 17 12.93 27.99 -25.74
C ARG A 17 11.80 28.36 -24.79
N GLU A 18 10.98 29.34 -25.17
CA GLU A 18 9.79 29.73 -24.41
C GLU A 18 8.77 28.58 -24.35
N GLU A 19 8.49 27.94 -25.47
CA GLU A 19 7.62 26.75 -25.53
C GLU A 19 8.15 25.61 -24.65
N ALA A 20 9.46 25.34 -24.71
CA ALA A 20 10.07 24.30 -23.88
C ALA A 20 9.95 24.61 -22.37
N ILE A 21 10.05 25.88 -21.97
CA ILE A 21 9.85 26.31 -20.59
C ILE A 21 8.39 26.08 -20.18
N GLN A 22 7.43 26.41 -21.04
CA GLN A 22 6.02 26.22 -20.78
C GLN A 22 5.66 24.73 -20.63
N ILE A 23 6.14 23.88 -21.55
CA ILE A 23 5.95 22.42 -21.47
C ILE A 23 6.56 21.87 -20.18
N LYS A 24 7.73 22.36 -19.76
CA LYS A 24 8.36 21.96 -18.49
C LYS A 24 7.46 22.30 -17.30
N GLN A 25 6.86 23.49 -17.28
CA GLN A 25 5.94 23.91 -16.22
C GLN A 25 4.68 23.03 -16.20
N GLU A 26 4.02 22.83 -17.33
CA GLU A 26 2.83 21.97 -17.43
C GLU A 26 3.13 20.53 -16.98
N ALA A 27 4.27 19.98 -17.40
CA ALA A 27 4.71 18.65 -16.97
C ALA A 27 4.93 18.59 -15.45
N THR A 28 5.48 19.65 -14.85
CA THR A 28 5.65 19.71 -13.39
C THR A 28 4.31 19.78 -12.66
N GLU A 29 3.36 20.57 -13.14
CA GLU A 29 2.01 20.66 -12.55
C GLU A 29 1.27 19.33 -12.63
N LEU A 30 1.33 18.66 -13.78
CA LEU A 30 0.77 17.31 -13.96
C LEU A 30 1.43 16.30 -13.01
N SER A 31 2.75 16.37 -12.84
CA SER A 31 3.46 15.47 -11.92
C SER A 31 3.03 15.66 -10.45
N ILE A 32 2.82 16.91 -10.03
CA ILE A 32 2.34 17.26 -8.68
C ILE A 32 0.90 16.78 -8.50
N SER A 33 0.02 17.03 -9.47
CA SER A 33 -1.36 16.58 -9.46
C SER A 33 -1.46 15.06 -9.33
N LEU A 34 -0.66 14.32 -10.10
CA LEU A 34 -0.58 12.87 -10.03
C LEU A 34 -0.10 12.37 -8.67
N LEU A 35 0.90 13.04 -8.06
CA LEU A 35 1.37 12.72 -6.71
C LEU A 35 0.27 12.91 -5.65
N ILE A 36 -0.52 13.97 -5.75
CA ILE A 36 -1.65 14.23 -4.84
C ILE A 36 -2.73 13.16 -4.99
N GLN A 37 -3.08 12.79 -6.22
CA GLN A 37 -4.05 11.71 -6.48
C GLN A 37 -3.53 10.38 -5.94
N LEU A 38 -2.27 10.05 -6.18
CA LEU A 38 -1.65 8.82 -5.69
C LEU A 38 -1.65 8.75 -4.16
N LYS A 39 -1.30 9.85 -3.48
CA LYS A 39 -1.40 9.96 -2.02
C LYS A 39 -2.83 9.67 -1.54
N THR A 40 -3.83 10.20 -2.22
CA THR A 40 -5.24 10.04 -1.85
C THR A 40 -5.68 8.59 -1.99
N VAL A 41 -5.32 7.94 -3.10
CA VAL A 41 -5.59 6.50 -3.33
C VAL A 41 -4.86 5.63 -2.30
N MET A 42 -3.60 5.94 -1.98
CA MET A 42 -2.85 5.23 -0.94
C MET A 42 -3.48 5.40 0.44
N PHE A 43 -3.99 6.59 0.77
CA PHE A 43 -4.68 6.83 2.02
C PHE A 43 -6.01 6.07 2.10
N GLN A 44 -6.80 6.08 1.04
CA GLN A 44 -8.02 5.27 0.94
C GLN A 44 -7.71 3.77 1.06
N PHE A 45 -6.62 3.31 0.47
CA PHE A 45 -6.15 1.94 0.58
C PHE A 45 -5.74 1.59 2.02
N LEU A 46 -4.99 2.46 2.69
CA LEU A 46 -4.60 2.33 4.10
C LEU A 46 -5.83 2.28 5.03
N LEU A 47 -6.80 3.17 4.82
CA LEU A 47 -8.07 3.12 5.54
C LEU A 47 -8.80 1.81 5.29
N SER A 48 -8.75 1.28 4.07
CA SER A 48 -9.38 0.00 3.76
C SER A 48 -8.74 -1.18 4.51
N TYR A 49 -7.44 -1.16 4.81
CA TYR A 49 -6.83 -2.20 5.65
C TYR A 49 -7.43 -2.28 7.07
N LYS A 50 -7.87 -1.15 7.62
CA LYS A 50 -8.58 -1.13 8.90
C LYS A 50 -9.92 -1.86 8.79
N GLU A 51 -10.61 -1.72 7.66
CA GLU A 51 -11.84 -2.46 7.37
C GLU A 51 -11.58 -3.97 7.23
N TYR A 52 -10.45 -4.39 6.63
CA TYR A 52 -10.02 -5.80 6.52
C TYR A 52 -9.28 -6.35 7.76
N SER A 53 -9.45 -5.74 8.93
CA SER A 53 -8.87 -6.32 10.14
C SER A 53 -9.41 -7.74 10.37
N LEU A 54 -8.57 -8.65 10.89
CA LEU A 54 -8.97 -10.02 11.21
C LEU A 54 -10.21 -10.10 12.11
N THR A 55 -10.40 -9.09 12.97
CA THR A 55 -11.58 -8.94 13.83
C THR A 55 -12.82 -8.66 12.99
N ASN A 56 -12.77 -7.69 12.07
CA ASN A 56 -13.90 -7.37 11.20
C ASN A 56 -14.23 -8.51 10.24
N ILE A 57 -13.22 -9.19 9.69
CA ILE A 57 -13.44 -10.36 8.82
C ILE A 57 -14.15 -11.49 9.60
N ARG A 58 -13.86 -11.65 10.90
CA ARG A 58 -14.56 -12.61 11.75
C ARG A 58 -15.98 -12.19 12.10
N GLU A 59 -16.22 -10.89 12.28
CA GLU A 59 -17.52 -10.35 12.68
C GLU A 59 -18.51 -10.28 11.50
N TYR A 60 -18.07 -9.79 10.34
CA TYR A 60 -18.93 -9.53 9.17
C TYR A 60 -18.71 -10.53 8.03
N GLY A 61 -17.60 -11.27 8.02
CA GLY A 61 -17.25 -12.12 6.89
C GLY A 61 -16.67 -11.33 5.70
N LEU A 62 -15.75 -11.96 4.98
CA LEU A 62 -15.06 -11.31 3.85
C LEU A 62 -16.02 -10.93 2.72
N ALA A 63 -17.00 -11.78 2.42
CA ALA A 63 -17.96 -11.58 1.34
C ALA A 63 -18.86 -10.36 1.59
N GLU A 64 -19.33 -10.17 2.83
CA GLU A 64 -20.20 -9.04 3.20
C GLU A 64 -19.44 -7.70 3.15
N ILE A 65 -18.16 -7.70 3.56
CA ILE A 65 -17.27 -6.55 3.44
C ILE A 65 -17.06 -6.18 1.96
N LEU A 66 -16.82 -7.18 1.10
CA LEU A 66 -16.65 -6.95 -0.34
C LEU A 66 -17.94 -6.46 -1.00
N MET A 67 -19.10 -7.03 -0.61
CA MET A 67 -20.41 -6.65 -1.12
C MET A 67 -20.77 -5.21 -0.73
N SER A 68 -20.61 -4.84 0.55
CA SER A 68 -20.81 -3.46 1.02
C SER A 68 -19.89 -2.48 0.30
N ARG A 69 -18.66 -2.88 -0.01
CA ARG A 69 -17.73 -2.04 -0.74
C ARG A 69 -18.09 -1.89 -2.22
N ALA A 70 -18.52 -2.97 -2.87
CA ALA A 70 -19.05 -2.91 -4.22
C ALA A 70 -20.26 -1.98 -4.28
N ASN A 71 -21.19 -2.09 -3.34
CA ASN A 71 -22.35 -1.21 -3.26
C ASN A 71 -21.97 0.27 -3.06
N ARG A 72 -21.00 0.58 -2.19
CA ARG A 72 -20.46 1.95 -2.06
C ARG A 72 -19.76 2.44 -3.33
N PHE A 73 -18.99 1.58 -3.99
CA PHE A 73 -18.27 1.92 -5.21
C PHE A 73 -19.22 2.22 -6.38
N PHE A 74 -20.26 1.40 -6.54
CA PHE A 74 -21.29 1.58 -7.56
C PHE A 74 -22.39 2.58 -7.16
N LYS A 75 -22.27 3.23 -5.98
CA LYS A 75 -23.26 4.15 -5.41
C LYS A 75 -24.68 3.54 -5.31
N LEU A 76 -24.77 2.22 -5.19
CA LEU A 76 -26.03 1.49 -5.02
C LEU A 76 -26.63 1.70 -3.62
N ASP A 77 -25.84 2.18 -2.65
CA ASP A 77 -26.27 2.49 -1.28
C ASP A 77 -27.04 3.83 -1.15
N GLN A 78 -27.35 4.54 -2.25
CA GLN A 78 -28.04 5.85 -2.19
C GLN A 78 -29.53 5.80 -1.76
N GLY A 79 -30.09 4.61 -1.49
CA GLY A 79 -31.51 4.44 -1.15
C GLY A 79 -31.81 4.18 0.33
N ASP A 80 -30.84 3.77 1.15
CA ASP A 80 -31.12 3.21 2.49
C ASP A 80 -30.30 3.89 3.61
N GLU A 81 -30.32 5.24 3.68
CA GLU A 81 -29.97 5.95 4.91
C GLU A 81 -31.10 5.84 5.95
N GLY A 82 -31.49 4.62 6.29
CA GLY A 82 -32.15 4.35 7.56
C GLY A 82 -31.10 4.42 8.68
N PRO A 83 -31.38 5.04 9.84
CA PRO A 83 -30.43 5.11 10.93
C PRO A 83 -30.02 3.69 11.33
N LYS A 84 -28.75 3.34 11.10
CA LYS A 84 -28.15 2.08 11.56
C LYS A 84 -28.36 1.98 13.06
N LYS A 85 -29.36 1.18 13.47
CA LYS A 85 -29.58 0.80 14.86
C LYS A 85 -28.25 0.28 15.40
N SER A 86 -27.62 1.06 16.27
CA SER A 86 -26.51 0.61 17.10
C SER A 86 -27.04 -0.57 17.90
N LYS A 87 -26.72 -1.79 17.48
CA LYS A 87 -27.03 -2.99 18.27
C LYS A 87 -26.24 -2.87 19.56
N GLU A 88 -26.95 -2.43 20.58
CA GLU A 88 -26.52 -2.30 21.97
C GLU A 88 -25.77 -3.57 22.36
N LYS A 89 -24.46 -3.43 22.60
CA LYS A 89 -23.61 -4.52 23.07
C LYS A 89 -24.14 -4.93 24.45
N SER A 90 -24.92 -6.01 24.49
CA SER A 90 -25.32 -6.59 25.76
C SER A 90 -24.04 -7.02 26.48
N LYS A 91 -23.73 -6.31 27.57
CA LYS A 91 -22.61 -6.63 28.45
C LYS A 91 -22.96 -7.96 29.14
N SER A 92 -22.61 -9.09 28.52
CA SER A 92 -22.69 -10.39 29.18
C SER A 92 -21.73 -10.35 30.37
N LYS A 93 -22.30 -10.22 31.58
CA LYS A 93 -21.57 -10.25 32.86
C LYS A 93 -20.80 -11.56 32.93
N PHE A 94 -19.49 -11.48 32.68
CA PHE A 94 -18.55 -12.58 32.84
C PHE A 94 -18.42 -12.88 34.34
N ARG A 95 -19.28 -13.75 34.87
CA ARG A 95 -19.16 -14.26 36.25
C ARG A 95 -17.98 -15.24 36.30
N PHE A 96 -16.82 -14.77 36.75
CA PHE A 96 -15.75 -15.65 37.20
C PHE A 96 -16.24 -16.43 38.44
N ARG A 97 -16.68 -17.68 38.24
CA ARG A 97 -16.84 -18.65 39.33
C ARG A 97 -15.44 -19.15 39.70
N ILE A 98 -14.81 -18.49 40.67
CA ILE A 98 -13.64 -19.00 41.36
C ILE A 98 -14.12 -20.19 42.21
N LYS A 99 -13.90 -21.42 41.73
CA LYS A 99 -14.05 -22.62 42.55
C LYS A 99 -12.87 -22.69 43.51
N SER A 100 -13.10 -22.31 44.77
CA SER A 100 -12.22 -22.68 45.88
C SER A 100 -12.21 -24.21 45.99
N LYS A 101 -11.01 -24.80 45.90
CA LYS A 101 -10.77 -26.21 46.21
C LYS A 101 -10.94 -26.40 47.72
N THR A 102 -12.06 -26.98 48.13
CA THR A 102 -12.17 -27.68 49.41
C THR A 102 -11.47 -29.02 49.31
N LEU A 103 -10.71 -29.31 50.38
CA LEU A 103 -9.94 -30.50 50.58
C LEU A 103 -10.79 -31.77 50.59
N ILE A 104 -10.11 -32.84 50.20
CA ILE A 104 -10.48 -34.25 50.15
C ILE A 104 -11.00 -34.78 51.49
N HIS A 105 -12.13 -35.50 51.49
CA HIS A 105 -12.23 -36.81 52.15
C HIS A 105 -13.45 -37.62 51.70
N LYS A 106 -13.17 -38.82 51.15
CA LYS A 106 -13.87 -40.13 51.14
C LYS A 106 -15.43 -40.12 51.20
N THR A 107 -16.17 -40.89 50.41
CA THR A 107 -16.14 -42.38 50.35
C THR A 107 -17.02 -42.90 49.19
N LYS A 108 -16.67 -44.09 48.67
CA LYS A 108 -17.38 -44.99 47.73
C LYS A 108 -18.92 -44.94 47.77
N VAL A 109 -19.58 -45.04 46.60
CA VAL A 109 -20.55 -46.10 46.23
C VAL A 109 -20.61 -46.25 44.69
N ASN A 110 -20.64 -47.51 44.24
CA ASN A 110 -20.75 -48.00 42.88
C ASN A 110 -22.04 -47.56 42.14
N SER A 111 -21.93 -47.27 40.84
CA SER A 111 -22.91 -47.77 39.85
C SER A 111 -22.32 -47.74 38.44
N ARG A 112 -22.41 -48.91 37.80
CA ARG A 112 -22.22 -49.17 36.36
C ARG A 112 -23.08 -48.23 35.53
N VAL A 113 -22.52 -47.61 34.50
CA VAL A 113 -23.03 -47.67 33.12
C VAL A 113 -21.84 -47.46 32.18
N GLU A 114 -21.56 -48.46 31.35
CA GLU A 114 -20.69 -48.34 30.18
C GLU A 114 -21.40 -47.53 29.10
N VAL A 115 -20.82 -46.40 28.67
CA VAL A 115 -20.98 -45.93 27.29
C VAL A 115 -19.62 -45.43 26.81
N LYS A 116 -19.00 -46.23 25.94
CA LYS A 116 -17.83 -45.86 25.16
C LYS A 116 -18.22 -44.75 24.17
N SER A 117 -17.67 -43.55 24.34
CA SER A 117 -17.49 -42.62 23.22
C SER A 117 -16.03 -42.17 23.18
N LYS A 118 -15.27 -42.85 22.32
CA LYS A 118 -13.95 -42.43 21.86
C LYS A 118 -14.11 -41.09 21.13
N THR A 119 -13.46 -40.04 21.62
CA THR A 119 -13.03 -38.94 20.74
C THR A 119 -11.65 -38.46 21.19
N ASN A 120 -10.67 -38.96 20.44
CA ASN A 120 -9.35 -38.37 20.28
C ASN A 120 -9.48 -36.90 19.86
N SER A 121 -8.78 -36.01 20.56
CA SER A 121 -8.07 -34.93 19.87
C SER A 121 -6.92 -34.41 20.73
N ASN A 122 -5.75 -34.97 20.48
CA ASN A 122 -4.45 -34.35 20.71
C ASN A 122 -4.45 -32.96 20.06
N ILE A 123 -4.65 -31.89 20.83
CA ILE A 123 -4.40 -30.53 20.38
C ILE A 123 -2.90 -30.26 20.58
N LYS A 124 -2.09 -30.81 19.67
CA LYS A 124 -0.73 -30.31 19.42
C LYS A 124 -0.88 -28.98 18.69
N SER A 125 -0.68 -27.87 19.41
CA SER A 125 -0.58 -26.54 18.85
C SER A 125 0.60 -26.49 17.86
N LYS A 126 0.29 -26.56 16.57
CA LYS A 126 1.26 -26.33 15.48
C LYS A 126 1.74 -24.88 15.55
N VAL A 127 2.94 -24.68 16.07
CA VAL A 127 3.73 -23.45 15.88
C VAL A 127 4.04 -23.34 14.38
N LYS A 128 3.17 -22.67 13.62
CA LYS A 128 3.40 -22.40 12.19
C LYS A 128 4.62 -21.48 12.07
N SER A 129 5.62 -21.98 11.35
CA SER A 129 6.93 -21.37 11.21
C SER A 129 6.87 -19.97 10.61
N ARG A 130 7.55 -19.00 11.24
CA ARG A 130 7.70 -17.60 10.81
C ARG A 130 8.47 -17.42 9.48
N ARG A 131 8.70 -18.49 8.70
CA ARG A 131 9.53 -18.45 7.47
C ARG A 131 8.79 -17.87 6.26
N GLY A 132 7.46 -18.01 6.17
CA GLY A 132 6.68 -17.50 5.03
C GLY A 132 6.61 -15.97 4.93
N TYR A 133 6.58 -15.28 6.07
CA TYR A 133 6.40 -13.82 6.11
C TYR A 133 7.58 -13.05 5.51
N LYS A 134 8.83 -13.53 5.71
CA LYS A 134 10.02 -12.91 5.12
C LYS A 134 9.99 -12.96 3.59
N PHE A 135 9.48 -14.04 3.01
CA PHE A 135 9.38 -14.18 1.56
C PHE A 135 8.35 -13.22 0.95
N ILE A 136 7.22 -13.05 1.64
CA ILE A 136 6.15 -12.13 1.23
C ILE A 136 6.64 -10.68 1.30
N ILE A 137 7.31 -10.27 2.39
CA ILE A 137 7.87 -8.91 2.50
C ILE A 137 8.87 -8.65 1.39
N LYS A 138 9.78 -9.58 1.10
CA LYS A 138 10.78 -9.39 0.04
C LYS A 138 10.12 -9.20 -1.33
N ARG A 139 9.01 -9.90 -1.59
CA ARG A 139 8.23 -9.76 -2.82
C ARG A 139 7.52 -8.41 -2.90
N VAL A 140 6.88 -7.98 -1.82
CA VAL A 140 6.19 -6.69 -1.74
C VAL A 140 7.19 -5.54 -1.86
N PHE A 141 8.34 -5.63 -1.18
CA PHE A 141 9.40 -4.64 -1.27
C PHE A 141 9.94 -4.54 -2.70
N LYS A 142 10.11 -5.67 -3.41
CA LYS A 142 10.52 -5.64 -4.83
C LYS A 142 9.48 -4.99 -5.73
N VAL A 143 8.20 -5.30 -5.53
CA VAL A 143 7.10 -4.71 -6.33
C VAL A 143 6.93 -3.21 -6.06
N ILE A 144 7.17 -2.76 -4.83
CA ILE A 144 7.10 -1.34 -4.46
C ILE A 144 8.37 -0.59 -4.88
N LEU A 145 9.58 -1.14 -4.70
CA LEU A 145 10.81 -0.42 -5.04
C LEU A 145 11.06 -0.32 -6.54
N PHE A 146 10.57 -1.27 -7.34
CA PHE A 146 10.78 -1.25 -8.78
C PHE A 146 10.25 0.03 -9.46
N PRO A 147 9.00 0.49 -9.24
CA PRO A 147 8.52 1.75 -9.82
C PRO A 147 9.29 2.97 -9.28
N PHE A 148 9.68 2.98 -8.00
CA PHE A 148 10.51 4.07 -7.45
C PHE A 148 11.91 4.10 -8.07
N TYR A 149 12.51 2.94 -8.33
CA TYR A 149 13.81 2.83 -8.98
C TYR A 149 13.78 3.38 -10.41
N ILE A 150 12.75 3.04 -11.19
CA ILE A 150 12.54 3.59 -12.54
C ILE A 150 12.37 5.12 -12.46
N LEU A 151 11.60 5.61 -11.49
CA LEU A 151 11.34 7.03 -11.32
C LEU A 151 12.63 7.80 -10.97
N ILE A 152 13.48 7.25 -10.10
CA ILE A 152 14.81 7.80 -9.78
C ILE A 152 15.73 7.80 -11.02
N LEU A 153 15.67 6.75 -11.83
CA LEU A 153 16.48 6.63 -13.04
C LEU A 153 16.07 7.68 -14.09
N ILE A 154 14.76 7.91 -14.27
CA ILE A 154 14.22 8.97 -15.11
C ILE A 154 14.66 10.34 -14.61
N LEU A 155 14.56 10.60 -13.29
CA LEU A 155 15.06 11.86 -12.72
C LEU A 155 16.56 12.03 -12.95
N GLY A 156 17.35 10.97 -12.77
CA GLY A 156 18.79 10.99 -12.99
C GLY A 156 19.16 11.30 -14.44
N MET A 157 18.42 10.75 -15.42
CA MET A 157 18.60 11.10 -16.83
C MET A 157 18.22 12.55 -17.12
N LEU A 158 17.14 13.05 -16.52
CA LEU A 158 16.70 14.43 -16.70
C LEU A 158 17.72 15.44 -16.14
N LEU A 159 18.23 15.19 -14.92
CA LEU A 159 19.26 16.03 -14.30
C LEU A 159 20.63 15.89 -14.99
N GLY A 160 20.98 14.69 -15.46
CA GLY A 160 22.22 14.43 -16.20
C GLY A 160 22.25 15.09 -17.58
N SER A 161 21.08 15.29 -18.20
CA SER A 161 20.95 15.99 -19.48
C SER A 161 21.30 17.48 -19.35
N GLU A 162 21.00 18.13 -18.23
CA GLU A 162 21.32 19.56 -18.00
C GLU A 162 22.82 19.80 -17.75
N SER A 163 23.61 18.79 -17.35
CA SER A 163 25.04 18.94 -17.03
C SER A 163 25.98 18.72 -18.22
N ASN A 164 25.60 17.89 -19.19
CA ASN A 164 26.41 17.61 -20.38
C ASN A 164 26.43 18.74 -21.41
N GLU A 165 25.48 19.69 -21.35
CA GLU A 165 25.42 20.80 -22.30
C GLU A 165 26.54 21.84 -22.09
N LYS A 166 27.18 21.86 -20.90
CA LYS A 166 28.20 22.87 -20.54
C LYS A 166 29.66 22.45 -20.83
N SER A 167 29.95 21.18 -21.14
CA SER A 167 31.36 20.72 -21.26
C SER A 167 31.97 20.84 -22.67
N ASN A 168 31.16 21.03 -23.72
CA ASN A 168 31.65 20.98 -25.11
C ASN A 168 32.28 22.29 -25.65
N LYS A 169 32.51 23.32 -24.82
CA LYS A 169 33.04 24.63 -25.29
C LYS A 169 34.56 24.81 -25.21
N ASN A 170 35.35 23.82 -24.76
CA ASN A 170 36.79 24.00 -24.50
C ASN A 170 37.73 23.05 -25.27
N VAL A 171 37.46 22.75 -26.54
CA VAL A 171 38.50 22.17 -27.41
C VAL A 171 39.40 23.30 -27.90
N LYS A 172 40.50 23.55 -27.17
CA LYS A 172 41.57 24.45 -27.63
C LYS A 172 42.24 23.83 -28.85
N ASN A 173 41.96 24.37 -30.04
CA ASN A 173 42.74 24.08 -31.25
C ASN A 173 44.20 24.55 -31.04
N LYS A 174 45.11 23.59 -30.81
CA LYS A 174 46.56 23.82 -30.97
C LYS A 174 46.88 23.69 -32.46
N TYR A 175 47.23 24.80 -33.10
CA TYR A 175 47.91 24.77 -34.39
C TYR A 175 49.39 24.47 -34.16
N ASN A 176 49.91 23.44 -34.84
CA ASN A 176 51.33 23.13 -34.88
C ASN A 176 51.87 23.58 -36.24
N PRO A 177 52.69 24.64 -36.32
CA PRO A 177 53.31 25.07 -37.56
C PRO A 177 54.60 24.26 -37.77
N TYR A 178 54.58 23.36 -38.75
CA TYR A 178 55.78 22.90 -39.44
C TYR A 178 55.71 23.39 -40.88
#